data_AF-A0A4R6TH93-F1
#
_entry.id   AF-A0A4R6TH93-F1
#
_cell.length_a   1.000
_cell.length_b   1.000
_cell.length_c   1.000
_cell.angle_alpha   90.00
_cell.angle_beta   90.00
_cell.angle_gamma   90.00
#
_symmetry.space_group_name_H-M   'P 1'
#
loop_
_entity.id
_entity.type
_entity.pdbx_description
1 polymer ?
#
loop_
_entity_poly.entity_id
_entity_poly.type
_entity_poly.pdbx_seq_one_letter_code
_entity_poly.pdbx_strand_id
1 'polypeptide(L)'
;MENKIEKDVMNCSFCKEQIEKEVVFCSNCGHPENGTDKERAQFFAKRAMEKSKNIDAGEKIKSARNTLFVLCGIMIVYGFIYYYSTKSILDLGVNFFVALIYLALAFWSEKKPFIALLSGLLLYLTLIIISAIIDPTSIVKGILWKFLIISYIGKGLYSAFDLQKVKTVNPNL
;
A
#
# COMPACT_ATOMS: atom_id res chain seq x y z
N MET A 1 -51.09 6.52 -34.99
CA MET A 1 -51.47 6.31 -33.58
C MET A 1 -50.23 5.84 -32.86
N GLU A 2 -49.41 6.78 -32.37
CA GLU A 2 -48.20 6.46 -31.62
C GLU A 2 -48.62 6.06 -30.21
N ASN A 3 -48.60 4.76 -29.95
CA ASN A 3 -48.98 4.17 -28.68
C ASN A 3 -47.84 4.44 -27.68
N LYS A 4 -47.98 5.50 -26.88
CA LYS A 4 -47.00 5.93 -25.88
C LYS A 4 -47.16 5.01 -24.67
N ILE A 5 -46.36 3.95 -24.62
CA ILE A 5 -46.28 3.04 -23.48
C ILE A 5 -45.84 3.89 -22.27
N GLU A 6 -46.76 4.19 -21.36
CA GLU A 6 -46.42 4.74 -20.04
C GLU A 6 -45.59 3.69 -19.31
N LYS A 7 -44.28 3.92 -19.23
CA LYS A 7 -43.37 3.08 -18.47
C LYS A 7 -43.63 3.34 -16.98
N ASP A 8 -44.16 2.35 -16.27
CA ASP A 8 -44.31 2.39 -14.82
C ASP A 8 -42.91 2.47 -14.18
N VAL A 9 -42.64 3.56 -13.49
CA VAL A 9 -41.34 3.90 -12.91
C VAL A 9 -41.40 3.78 -11.39
N MET A 10 -40.33 3.21 -10.81
CA MET A 10 -40.16 3.07 -9.38
C MET A 10 -38.76 3.51 -8.95
N ASN A 11 -38.56 3.76 -7.65
CA ASN A 11 -37.23 4.02 -7.11
C ASN A 11 -36.54 2.71 -6.74
N CYS A 12 -35.28 2.56 -7.14
CA CYS A 12 -34.41 1.49 -6.68
C CYS A 12 -34.34 1.50 -5.13
N SER A 13 -34.59 0.36 -4.51
CA SER A 13 -34.56 0.16 -3.06
C SER A 13 -33.16 0.39 -2.46
N PHE A 14 -32.12 0.24 -3.28
CA PHE A 14 -30.74 0.38 -2.86
C PHE A 14 -30.15 1.78 -3.10
N CYS A 15 -30.14 2.29 -4.34
CA CYS A 15 -29.50 3.56 -4.69
C CYS A 15 -30.47 4.72 -4.89
N LYS A 16 -31.79 4.47 -4.81
CA LYS A 16 -32.86 5.46 -4.99
C LYS A 16 -32.96 6.09 -6.38
N GLU A 17 -32.23 5.55 -7.36
CA GLU A 17 -32.37 5.94 -8.77
C GLU A 17 -33.75 5.56 -9.29
N GLN A 18 -34.32 6.38 -10.19
CA GLN A 18 -35.55 6.03 -10.89
C GLN A 18 -35.27 4.97 -11.96
N ILE A 19 -36.00 3.87 -11.90
CA ILE A 19 -35.87 2.74 -12.80
C ILE A 19 -37.25 2.28 -13.29
N GLU A 20 -37.28 1.63 -14.44
CA GLU A 20 -38.48 0.97 -14.95
C GLU A 20 -38.82 -0.23 -14.04
N LYS A 21 -40.08 -0.39 -13.68
CA LYS A 21 -40.51 -1.40 -12.69
C LYS A 21 -40.28 -2.84 -13.11
N GLU A 22 -40.16 -3.08 -14.42
CA GLU A 22 -39.97 -4.43 -15.00
C GLU A 22 -38.50 -4.84 -15.10
N VAL A 23 -37.54 -3.95 -14.82
CA VAL A 23 -36.12 -4.30 -14.95
C VAL A 23 -35.66 -5.24 -13.85
N VAL A 24 -34.86 -6.24 -14.23
CA VAL A 24 -34.28 -7.20 -13.28
C VAL A 24 -33.16 -6.55 -12.47
N PHE A 25 -32.33 -5.73 -13.11
CA PHE A 25 -31.19 -5.04 -12.49
C PHE A 25 -31.31 -3.52 -12.65
N CYS A 26 -30.98 -2.78 -11.59
CA CYS A 26 -30.87 -1.32 -11.66
C CYS A 26 -29.71 -0.90 -12.57
N SER A 27 -29.98 -0.03 -13.53
CA SER A 27 -29.00 0.49 -14.50
C SER A 27 -27.89 1.36 -13.87
N ASN A 28 -28.17 2.01 -12.74
CA ASN A 28 -27.19 2.86 -12.05
C ASN A 28 -26.30 2.07 -11.09
N CYS A 29 -26.89 1.30 -10.15
CA CYS A 29 -26.12 0.64 -9.10
C CYS A 29 -25.92 -0.87 -9.29
N GLY A 30 -26.62 -1.50 -10.23
CA GLY A 30 -26.58 -2.95 -10.47
C GLY A 30 -27.38 -3.80 -9.49
N HIS A 31 -28.18 -3.20 -8.59
CA HIS A 31 -28.98 -3.94 -7.62
C HIS A 31 -30.10 -4.74 -8.31
N PRO A 32 -30.25 -6.05 -8.02
CA PRO A 32 -31.30 -6.88 -8.63
C PRO A 32 -32.65 -6.73 -7.90
N GLU A 33 -33.49 -5.82 -8.39
CA GLU A 33 -34.81 -5.53 -7.83
C GLU A 33 -35.81 -6.66 -8.09
N ASN A 34 -35.88 -7.16 -9.32
CA ASN A 34 -36.74 -8.29 -9.70
C ASN A 34 -35.93 -9.57 -9.98
N GLY A 35 -34.67 -9.62 -9.54
CA GLY A 35 -33.82 -10.78 -9.68
C GLY A 35 -34.10 -11.87 -8.65
N THR A 36 -33.54 -13.05 -8.90
CA THR A 36 -33.57 -14.21 -8.01
C THR A 36 -32.83 -13.95 -6.69
N ASP A 37 -33.14 -14.73 -5.66
CA ASP A 37 -32.41 -14.68 -4.38
C ASP A 37 -30.90 -14.89 -4.56
N LYS A 38 -30.51 -15.72 -5.55
CA LYS A 38 -29.11 -15.95 -5.90
C LYS A 38 -28.45 -14.68 -6.45
N GLU A 39 -29.11 -13.94 -7.33
CA GLU A 39 -28.59 -12.69 -7.90
C GLU A 39 -28.48 -11.60 -6.82
N ARG A 40 -29.48 -11.49 -5.94
CA ARG A 40 -29.42 -10.60 -4.76
C ARG A 40 -28.27 -10.95 -3.85
N ALA A 41 -28.08 -12.23 -3.52
CA ALA A 41 -26.96 -12.69 -2.71
C ALA A 41 -25.61 -12.37 -3.37
N GLN A 42 -25.48 -12.59 -4.69
CA GLN A 42 -24.28 -12.27 -5.45
C GLN A 42 -23.95 -10.77 -5.43
N PHE A 43 -24.95 -9.89 -5.53
CA PHE A 43 -24.77 -8.45 -5.46
C PHE A 43 -24.16 -8.01 -4.11
N PHE A 44 -24.74 -8.48 -3.00
CA PHE A 44 -24.22 -8.16 -1.67
C PHE A 44 -22.85 -8.80 -1.41
N ALA A 45 -22.64 -10.04 -1.86
CA ALA A 45 -21.34 -10.70 -1.76
C ALA A 45 -20.25 -9.94 -2.53
N LYS A 46 -20.54 -9.49 -3.77
CA LYS A 46 -19.59 -8.73 -4.58
C LYS A 46 -19.21 -7.41 -3.90
N ARG A 47 -20.17 -6.66 -3.37
CA ARG A 47 -19.90 -5.42 -2.63
C ARG A 47 -19.14 -5.65 -1.33
N ALA A 48 -19.44 -6.72 -0.60
CA ALA A 48 -18.70 -7.09 0.60
C ALA A 48 -17.23 -7.38 0.26
N MET A 49 -16.98 -8.14 -0.81
CA MET A 49 -15.63 -8.42 -1.32
C MET A 49 -14.91 -7.18 -1.84
N GLU A 50 -15.60 -6.27 -2.55
CA GLU A 50 -15.01 -5.00 -3.01
C GLU A 50 -14.62 -4.10 -1.83
N LYS A 51 -15.46 -4.04 -0.79
CA LYS A 51 -15.15 -3.30 0.43
C LYS A 51 -13.95 -3.88 1.16
N SER A 52 -13.87 -5.21 1.34
CA SER A 52 -12.73 -5.84 1.99
C SER A 52 -11.44 -5.60 1.20
N LYS A 53 -11.49 -5.71 -0.13
CA LYS A 53 -10.35 -5.46 -1.02
C LYS A 53 -9.79 -4.04 -0.89
N ASN A 54 -10.66 -3.04 -0.75
CA ASN A 54 -10.25 -1.65 -0.53
C ASN A 54 -9.64 -1.42 0.86
N ILE A 55 -10.16 -2.09 1.89
CA ILE A 55 -9.59 -2.05 3.25
C ILE A 55 -8.20 -2.70 3.27
N ASP A 56 -8.06 -3.90 2.70
CA ASP A 56 -6.79 -4.63 2.58
C ASP A 56 -5.75 -3.79 1.84
N ALA A 57 -6.18 -3.06 0.81
CA ALA A 57 -5.28 -2.20 0.05
C ALA A 57 -4.74 -1.03 0.90
N GLY A 58 -5.62 -0.38 1.67
CA GLY A 58 -5.24 0.68 2.60
C GLY A 58 -4.31 0.19 3.71
N GLU A 59 -4.53 -1.00 4.25
CA GLU A 59 -3.65 -1.60 5.27
C GLU A 59 -2.26 -1.91 4.72
N LYS A 60 -2.17 -2.47 3.51
CA LYS A 60 -0.89 -2.75 2.85
C LYS A 60 -0.10 -1.46 2.55
N ILE A 61 -0.77 -0.36 2.19
CA ILE A 61 -0.14 0.97 2.05
C ILE A 61 0.42 1.46 3.41
N LYS A 62 -0.38 1.35 4.48
CA LYS A 62 0.06 1.75 5.83
C LYS A 62 1.26 0.93 6.30
N SER A 63 1.26 -0.37 6.04
CA SER A 63 2.38 -1.27 6.36
C SER A 63 3.68 -0.85 5.64
N ALA A 64 3.59 -0.57 4.34
CA ALA A 64 4.71 -0.06 3.54
C ALA A 64 5.28 1.25 4.09
N ARG A 65 4.39 2.21 4.39
CA ARG A 65 4.75 3.49 4.97
C ARG A 65 5.42 3.34 6.33
N ASN A 66 4.87 2.49 7.19
CA ASN A 66 5.40 2.23 8.52
C ASN A 66 6.82 1.64 8.46
N THR A 67 7.08 0.77 7.48
CA THR A 67 8.43 0.22 7.24
C THR A 67 9.46 1.32 6.96
N LEU A 68 9.12 2.29 6.10
CA LEU A 68 10.02 3.41 5.78
C LEU A 68 10.24 4.35 6.99
N PHE A 69 9.22 4.59 7.81
CA PHE A 69 9.36 5.33 9.07
C PHE A 69 10.26 4.60 10.07
N VAL A 70 10.11 3.28 10.20
CA VAL A 70 10.99 2.45 11.04
C VAL A 70 12.44 2.55 10.55
N LEU A 71 12.68 2.47 9.25
CA LEU A 71 14.04 2.64 8.69
C LEU A 71 14.62 4.02 8.98
N CYS A 72 13.82 5.09 8.87
CA CYS A 72 14.22 6.44 9.27
C CYS A 72 14.66 6.48 10.74
N GLY A 73 13.85 5.93 11.65
CA GLY A 73 14.19 5.86 13.07
C GLY A 73 15.48 5.06 13.34
N ILE A 74 15.63 3.91 12.67
CA ILE A 74 16.83 3.06 12.80
C ILE A 74 18.07 3.82 12.32
N MET A 75 18.01 4.52 11.18
CA MET A 75 19.16 5.27 10.65
C MET A 75 19.58 6.40 11.57
N ILE A 76 18.62 7.09 12.20
CA ILE A 76 18.92 8.13 13.20
C ILE A 76 19.63 7.52 14.41
N VAL A 77 19.06 6.46 15.00
CA VAL A 77 19.65 5.78 16.15
C VAL A 77 21.06 5.25 15.83
N TYR A 78 21.23 4.66 14.65
CA TYR A 78 22.53 4.16 14.20
C TYR A 78 23.55 5.29 14.03
N GLY A 79 23.16 6.41 13.42
CA GLY A 79 23.99 7.60 13.30
C GLY A 79 24.46 8.12 14.65
N PHE A 80 23.58 8.16 15.65
CA PHE A 80 23.95 8.55 17.02
C PHE A 80 24.91 7.55 17.68
N ILE A 81 24.66 6.25 17.59
CA ILE A 81 25.56 5.21 18.14
C ILE A 81 26.97 5.33 17.53
N TYR A 82 27.03 5.52 16.21
CA TYR A 82 28.30 5.67 15.51
C TYR A 82 29.01 6.95 15.92
N TYR A 83 28.28 8.07 16.03
CA TYR A 83 28.82 9.34 16.52
C TYR A 83 29.41 9.22 17.94
N TYR A 84 28.77 8.50 18.86
CA TYR A 84 29.34 8.29 20.20
C TYR A 84 30.65 7.50 20.17
N SER A 85 30.82 6.60 19.20
CA SER A 85 32.01 5.75 19.09
C SER A 85 33.16 6.43 18.34
N THR A 86 32.88 7.16 17.26
CA THR A 86 33.90 7.77 16.39
C THR A 86 34.06 9.28 16.58
N LYS A 87 33.09 9.95 17.21
CA LYS A 87 32.96 11.42 17.31
C LYS A 87 32.96 12.16 15.97
N SER A 88 32.73 11.45 14.87
CA SER A 88 32.69 12.00 13.53
C SER A 88 31.35 12.66 13.23
N ILE A 89 31.35 14.00 13.09
CA ILE A 89 30.17 14.77 12.65
C ILE A 89 29.74 14.42 11.21
N LEU A 90 30.70 14.05 10.35
CA LEU A 90 30.43 13.65 8.98
C LEU A 90 29.53 12.40 8.92
N ASP A 91 29.83 11.37 9.71
CA ASP A 91 29.03 10.14 9.76
C ASP A 91 27.61 10.42 10.24
N LEU A 92 27.46 11.30 11.24
CA LEU A 92 26.16 11.72 11.74
C LEU A 92 25.35 12.45 10.65
N GLY A 93 26.00 13.38 9.93
CA GLY A 93 25.38 14.14 8.85
C GLY A 93 24.89 13.25 7.71
N VAL A 94 25.70 12.26 7.30
CA VAL A 94 25.32 11.31 6.24
C VAL A 94 24.14 10.44 6.68
N ASN A 95 24.17 9.88 7.89
CA ASN A 95 23.05 9.06 8.40
C ASN A 95 21.76 9.88 8.53
N PHE A 96 21.87 11.15 8.96
CA PHE A 96 20.72 12.04 9.06
C PHE A 96 20.15 12.39 7.68
N PHE A 97 21.01 12.64 6.70
CA PHE A 97 20.60 12.87 5.31
C PHE A 97 19.86 11.64 4.73
N VAL A 98 20.40 10.44 4.97
CA VAL A 98 19.74 9.18 4.58
C VAL A 98 18.38 9.02 5.27
N ALA A 99 18.28 9.34 6.55
CA ALA A 99 17.01 9.30 7.28
C ALA A 99 15.97 10.27 6.68
N LEU A 100 16.38 11.46 6.26
CA LEU A 100 15.51 12.40 5.55
C LEU A 100 15.01 11.85 4.21
N ILE A 101 15.85 11.10 3.47
CA ILE A 101 15.41 10.42 2.25
C ILE A 101 14.35 9.36 2.56
N TYR A 102 14.55 8.54 3.59
CA TYR A 102 13.54 7.56 4.02
C TYR A 102 12.25 8.22 4.49
N LEU A 103 12.33 9.35 5.17
CA LEU A 103 11.18 10.14 5.56
C LEU A 103 10.39 10.66 4.35
N ALA A 104 11.09 11.22 3.35
CA ALA A 104 10.48 11.68 2.11
C ALA A 104 9.82 10.53 1.33
N LEU A 105 10.49 9.37 1.27
CA LEU A 105 9.93 8.15 0.69
C LEU A 105 8.69 7.68 1.45
N ALA A 106 8.67 7.77 2.78
CA ALA A 106 7.52 7.40 3.60
C ALA A 106 6.30 8.27 3.26
N PHE A 107 6.47 9.60 3.13
CA PHE A 107 5.37 10.47 2.69
C PHE A 107 4.95 10.18 1.24
N TRP A 108 5.91 9.90 0.34
CA TRP A 108 5.60 9.60 -1.06
C TRP A 108 4.91 8.24 -1.26
N SER A 109 5.08 7.32 -0.31
CA SER A 109 4.50 5.98 -0.35
C SER A 109 2.97 5.97 -0.35
N GLU A 110 2.30 7.05 0.05
CA GLU A 110 0.83 7.16 0.00
C GLU A 110 0.27 7.06 -1.42
N LYS A 111 1.00 7.57 -2.41
CA LYS A 111 0.59 7.53 -3.82
C LYS A 111 1.07 6.25 -4.51
N LYS A 112 2.29 5.83 -4.21
CA LYS A 112 2.99 4.73 -4.90
C LYS A 112 3.80 3.88 -3.89
N PRO A 113 3.12 3.07 -3.06
CA PRO A 113 3.77 2.34 -1.96
C PRO A 113 4.87 1.39 -2.45
N PHE A 114 4.63 0.68 -3.56
CA PHE A 114 5.58 -0.27 -4.12
C PHE A 114 6.88 0.38 -4.58
N ILE A 115 6.78 1.50 -5.32
CA ILE A 115 7.96 2.19 -5.84
C ILE A 115 8.78 2.80 -4.70
N ALA A 116 8.10 3.36 -3.68
CA ALA A 116 8.77 3.94 -2.51
C ALA A 116 9.49 2.88 -1.65
N LEU A 117 8.88 1.71 -1.45
CA LEU A 117 9.52 0.58 -0.75
C LEU A 117 10.71 0.03 -1.54
N LEU A 118 10.54 -0.17 -2.85
CA LEU A 118 11.59 -0.69 -3.71
C LEU A 118 12.80 0.24 -3.75
N SER A 119 12.58 1.55 -3.88
CA SER A 119 13.67 2.52 -3.84
C SER A 119 14.33 2.60 -2.47
N GLY A 120 13.56 2.52 -1.37
CA GLY A 120 14.10 2.46 -0.02
C GLY A 120 14.99 1.23 0.22
N LEU A 121 14.59 0.07 -0.31
CA LEU A 121 15.39 -1.15 -0.29
C LEU A 121 16.67 -0.99 -1.13
N LEU A 122 16.56 -0.43 -2.33
CA LEU A 122 17.71 -0.20 -3.20
C LEU A 122 18.73 0.72 -2.53
N LEU A 123 18.25 1.80 -1.88
CA LEU A 123 19.07 2.73 -1.13
C LEU A 123 19.75 2.07 0.08
N TYR A 124 19.08 1.14 0.74
CA TYR A 124 19.70 0.39 1.84
C TYR A 124 20.82 -0.52 1.32
N LEU A 125 20.58 -1.19 0.20
CA LEU A 125 21.56 -2.10 -0.41
C LEU A 125 22.81 -1.34 -0.88
N THR A 126 22.65 -0.16 -1.48
CA THR A 126 23.79 0.67 -1.90
C THR A 126 24.62 1.13 -0.71
N LEU A 127 23.99 1.51 0.41
CA LEU A 127 24.72 1.88 1.63
C LEU A 127 25.51 0.72 2.21
N ILE A 128 24.98 -0.50 2.18
CA ILE A 128 25.72 -1.70 2.60
C ILE A 128 26.93 -1.92 1.71
N ILE A 129 26.77 -1.83 0.39
CA ILE A 129 27.87 -2.06 -0.57
C ILE A 129 28.98 -1.03 -0.37
N ILE A 130 28.63 0.26 -0.23
CA ILE A 130 29.61 1.33 0.03
C ILE A 130 30.35 1.06 1.34
N SER A 131 29.62 0.72 2.41
CA SER A 131 30.21 0.43 3.72
C SER A 131 31.13 -0.79 3.69
N ALA A 132 30.78 -1.82 2.91
CA ALA A 132 31.58 -3.03 2.73
C ALA A 132 32.90 -2.78 1.99
N ILE A 133 32.93 -1.84 1.04
CA ILE A 133 34.14 -1.45 0.33
C ILE A 133 35.09 -0.68 1.27
N ILE A 134 34.54 0.19 2.12
CA ILE A 134 35.33 1.00 3.06
C ILE A 134 35.89 0.13 4.20
N ASP A 135 35.06 -0.72 4.80
CA ASP A 135 35.47 -1.64 5.86
C ASP A 135 34.72 -2.97 5.74
N PRO A 136 35.36 -4.04 5.23
CA PRO A 136 34.73 -5.35 5.10
C PRO A 136 34.37 -5.98 6.46
N THR A 137 34.99 -5.56 7.57
CA THR A 137 34.62 -6.03 8.91
C THR A 137 33.28 -5.47 9.40
N SER A 138 32.80 -4.38 8.77
CA SER A 138 31.45 -3.83 8.93
C SER A 138 30.36 -4.79 8.43
N ILE A 139 30.70 -5.80 7.63
CA ILE A 139 29.73 -6.83 7.23
C ILE A 139 29.34 -7.68 8.43
N VAL A 140 30.32 -8.05 9.25
CA VAL A 140 30.19 -8.96 10.40
C VAL A 140 29.70 -8.21 11.64
N LYS A 141 30.14 -6.96 11.83
CA LYS A 141 29.61 -6.08 12.89
C LYS A 141 28.19 -5.63 12.53
N GLY A 142 27.27 -5.69 13.49
CA GLY A 142 25.88 -5.25 13.28
C GLY A 142 24.98 -6.22 12.52
N ILE A 143 25.36 -7.51 12.42
CA ILE A 143 24.55 -8.54 11.74
C ILE A 143 23.15 -8.69 12.35
N LEU A 144 23.01 -8.47 13.66
CA LEU A 144 21.70 -8.43 14.36
C LEU A 144 20.79 -7.31 13.82
N TRP A 145 21.34 -6.11 13.61
CA TRP A 145 20.59 -4.98 13.05
C TRP A 145 20.22 -5.22 11.59
N LYS A 146 21.11 -5.80 10.79
CA LYS A 146 20.82 -6.14 9.39
C LYS A 146 19.73 -7.19 9.26
N PHE A 147 19.71 -8.20 10.13
CA PHE A 147 18.67 -9.22 10.15
C PHE A 147 17.30 -8.61 10.50
N LEU A 148 17.28 -7.69 11.47
CA LEU A 148 16.09 -6.94 11.86
C LEU A 148 15.56 -6.10 10.67
N ILE A 149 16.44 -5.37 9.99
CA ILE A 149 16.09 -4.57 8.81
C ILE A 149 15.57 -5.44 7.66
N ILE A 150 16.24 -6.55 7.35
CA ILE A 150 15.80 -7.49 6.30
C ILE A 150 14.42 -8.08 6.63
N SER A 151 14.17 -8.44 7.89
CA SER A 151 12.87 -8.98 8.30
C SER A 151 11.73 -7.96 8.15
N TYR A 152 12.02 -6.68 8.45
CA TYR A 152 11.06 -5.59 8.29
C TYR A 152 10.81 -5.26 6.81
N ILE A 153 11.87 -5.16 6.00
CA ILE A 153 11.72 -4.92 4.56
C ILE A 153 11.03 -6.10 3.87
N GLY A 154 11.31 -7.35 4.27
CA GLY A 154 10.65 -8.53 3.73
C GLY A 154 9.13 -8.49 3.92
N LYS A 155 8.67 -8.12 5.13
CA LYS A 155 7.23 -7.94 5.40
C LYS A 155 6.63 -6.77 4.61
N GLY A 156 7.34 -5.65 4.54
CA GLY A 156 6.90 -4.47 3.78
C GLY A 156 6.79 -4.74 2.28
N LEU A 157 7.80 -5.38 1.69
CA LEU A 157 7.87 -5.71 0.27
C LEU A 157 6.84 -6.76 -0.14
N TYR A 158 6.64 -7.81 0.67
CA TYR A 158 5.58 -8.78 0.43
C TYR A 158 4.20 -8.11 0.41
N SER A 159 3.93 -7.24 1.37
CA SER A 159 2.67 -6.47 1.45
C SER A 159 2.46 -5.56 0.23
N ALA A 160 3.52 -4.93 -0.27
CA ALA A 160 3.46 -4.04 -1.43
C ALA A 160 3.38 -4.78 -2.78
N PHE A 161 4.02 -5.94 -2.90
CA PHE A 161 3.94 -6.79 -4.09
C PHE A 161 2.51 -7.30 -4.31
N ASP A 162 1.86 -7.68 -3.21
CA ASP A 162 0.49 -8.16 -3.20
C ASP A 162 -0.51 -7.09 -3.65
N LEU A 163 -0.28 -5.83 -3.26
CA LEU A 163 -1.02 -4.67 -3.79
C LEU A 163 -0.84 -4.49 -5.30
N GLN A 164 0.40 -4.62 -5.78
CA GLN A 164 0.72 -4.38 -7.17
C GLN A 164 0.07 -5.44 -8.07
N LYS A 165 0.09 -6.71 -7.64
CA LYS A 165 -0.58 -7.82 -8.33
C LYS A 165 -2.09 -7.62 -8.41
N VAL A 166 -2.69 -7.06 -7.37
CA VAL A 166 -4.13 -6.76 -7.36
C VAL A 166 -4.47 -5.58 -8.30
N LYS A 167 -3.62 -4.55 -8.35
CA LYS A 167 -3.81 -3.37 -9.20
C LYS A 167 -3.59 -3.65 -10.69
N THR A 168 -2.67 -4.53 -11.04
CA THR A 168 -2.48 -4.97 -12.44
C THR A 168 -3.64 -5.82 -12.95
N VAL A 169 -4.30 -6.58 -12.06
CA VAL A 169 -5.49 -7.37 -12.40
C VAL A 169 -6.77 -6.52 -12.42
N ASN A 170 -6.84 -5.43 -11.65
CA ASN A 170 -7.96 -4.50 -11.67
C ASN A 170 -7.50 -3.04 -11.48
N PRO A 171 -7.33 -2.26 -12.58
CA PRO A 171 -6.70 -0.95 -12.55
C PRO A 171 -7.57 0.16 -11.93
N ASN A 172 -8.85 -0.11 -11.63
CA ASN A 172 -9.78 0.83 -11.01
C ASN A 172 -9.80 0.75 -9.47
N LEU A 173 -8.80 0.10 -8.87
CA LEU A 173 -8.59 0.02 -7.42
C LEU A 173 -7.60 1.07 -6.90
#